data_AF-A0A9W9AAP5-F1
#
_entry.id   AF-A0A9W9AAP5-F1
#
_cell.length_a   1.000
_cell.length_b   1.000
_cell.length_c   1.000
_cell.angle_alpha   90.00
_cell.angle_beta   90.00
_cell.angle_gamma   90.00
#
_symmetry.space_group_name_H-M   'P 1'
#
loop_
_entity.id
_entity.type
_entity.pdbx_description
1 polymer ?
#
loop_
_entity_poly.entity_id
_entity_poly.type
_entity_poly.pdbx_seq_one_letter_code
_entity_poly.pdbx_strand_id
1 'polypeptide(L)'
;MLFSPRLFKIICAAFGTSMLARQGVHATIPADVSIPTPTFEPVYDATLLLVPNVAQDLVAGPFGERAFIGFLGGNLTNYATGALEGQIIPGFGGEFGVVSSSNGMFYTDVALAVQWTDDDKYAFLRVHGVGELGNSTYATSYTRLETDSTTRQNLVENVLLVSIVVDTNNSPSNETLGYFRLFVMNSTKPSISP
;
A
#
# COMPACT_ATOMS: atom_id res chain seq x y z
N MET A 1 -73.68 -12.97 23.15
CA MET A 1 -72.43 -13.67 23.51
C MET A 1 -71.57 -13.74 22.26
N LEU A 2 -70.32 -13.26 22.34
CA LEU A 2 -69.29 -13.41 21.30
C LEU A 2 -68.98 -14.89 21.04
N PHE A 3 -68.74 -15.27 19.78
CA PHE A 3 -67.69 -16.23 19.39
C PHE A 3 -67.26 -15.99 17.93
N SER A 4 -65.95 -16.16 17.72
CA SER A 4 -65.06 -16.01 16.54
C SER A 4 -64.71 -17.43 16.02
N PRO A 5 -63.85 -17.73 15.00
CA PRO A 5 -63.44 -17.14 13.70
C PRO A 5 -63.36 -18.18 12.51
N ARG A 6 -62.81 -17.76 11.34
CA ARG A 6 -62.18 -18.55 10.22
C ARG A 6 -63.16 -19.27 9.24
N LEU A 7 -62.93 -19.51 7.93
CA LEU A 7 -61.74 -19.66 7.08
C LEU A 7 -62.11 -19.67 5.56
N PHE A 8 -61.27 -19.08 4.69
CA PHE A 8 -60.87 -19.45 3.30
C PHE A 8 -61.85 -19.87 2.19
N LYS A 9 -61.74 -19.19 1.03
CA LYS A 9 -61.37 -19.76 -0.30
C LYS A 9 -61.31 -18.67 -1.38
N ILE A 10 -60.26 -18.69 -2.22
CA ILE A 10 -60.16 -18.34 -3.66
C ILE A 10 -58.64 -18.12 -3.95
N ILE A 11 -57.95 -19.19 -4.38
CA ILE A 11 -57.52 -19.54 -5.75
C ILE A 11 -56.18 -18.88 -6.14
N CYS A 12 -55.21 -19.76 -6.40
CA CYS A 12 -53.88 -19.53 -6.91
C CYS A 12 -53.87 -18.68 -8.20
N ALA A 13 -53.08 -17.60 -8.20
CA ALA A 13 -52.48 -17.08 -9.42
C ALA A 13 -50.99 -17.42 -9.38
N ALA A 14 -50.59 -18.31 -10.29
CA ALA A 14 -49.23 -18.78 -10.47
C ALA A 14 -48.33 -17.62 -10.91
N PHE A 15 -47.42 -17.17 -10.03
CA PHE A 15 -46.22 -16.46 -10.46
C PHE A 15 -45.10 -17.48 -10.61
N GLY A 16 -45.05 -18.10 -11.79
CA GLY A 16 -43.87 -18.79 -12.25
C GLY A 16 -42.77 -17.76 -12.44
N THR A 17 -41.95 -17.56 -11.42
CA THR A 17 -40.68 -16.85 -11.56
C THR A 17 -39.79 -17.73 -12.44
N SER A 18 -39.74 -17.42 -13.73
CA SER A 18 -38.68 -17.92 -14.60
C SER A 18 -37.37 -17.37 -14.04
N MET A 19 -36.67 -18.19 -13.24
CA MET A 19 -35.25 -17.98 -12.98
C MET A 19 -34.55 -18.11 -14.34
N LEU A 20 -34.39 -16.99 -15.03
CA LEU A 20 -33.42 -16.86 -16.09
C LEU A 20 -32.07 -17.09 -15.44
N ALA A 21 -31.57 -18.33 -15.55
CA ALA A 21 -30.20 -18.66 -15.22
C ALA A 21 -29.32 -17.72 -16.04
N ARG A 22 -28.70 -16.73 -15.37
CA ARG A 22 -27.63 -15.93 -15.97
C ARG A 22 -26.52 -16.90 -16.29
N GLN A 23 -26.41 -17.33 -17.54
CA GLN A 23 -25.20 -17.99 -18.02
C GLN A 23 -24.07 -16.98 -17.83
N GLY A 24 -23.09 -17.33 -17.00
CA GLY A 24 -21.90 -16.50 -16.84
C GLY A 24 -21.25 -16.32 -18.21
N VAL A 25 -20.95 -15.08 -18.58
CA VAL A 25 -20.16 -14.80 -19.78
C VAL A 25 -18.74 -15.27 -19.49
N HIS A 26 -18.31 -16.34 -20.16
CA HIS A 26 -16.93 -16.80 -20.10
C HIS A 26 -16.13 -16.05 -21.17
N ALA A 27 -15.35 -15.06 -20.75
CA ALA A 27 -14.42 -14.33 -21.61
C ALA A 27 -12.98 -14.84 -21.35
N THR A 28 -12.22 -15.01 -22.41
CA THR A 28 -10.79 -15.34 -22.35
C THR A 28 -9.97 -14.18 -22.86
N ILE A 29 -8.73 -14.04 -22.39
CA ILE A 29 -7.78 -13.06 -22.92
C ILE A 29 -7.53 -13.41 -24.40
N PRO A 30 -7.78 -12.48 -25.34
CA PRO A 30 -7.50 -12.69 -26.77
C PRO A 30 -6.02 -12.97 -27.04
N ALA A 31 -5.70 -13.70 -28.10
CA ALA A 31 -4.32 -14.08 -28.42
C ALA A 31 -3.42 -12.89 -28.81
N ASP A 32 -4.01 -11.78 -29.24
CA ASP A 32 -3.38 -10.51 -29.56
C ASP A 32 -3.14 -9.63 -28.31
N VAL A 33 -3.69 -10.01 -27.16
CA VAL A 33 -3.49 -9.33 -25.88
C VAL A 33 -2.33 -9.99 -25.12
N SER A 34 -1.28 -9.21 -24.88
CA SER A 34 -0.14 -9.61 -24.07
C SER A 34 -0.18 -8.91 -22.72
N ILE A 35 -0.25 -9.69 -21.64
CA ILE A 35 -0.17 -9.22 -20.25
C ILE A 35 1.03 -9.94 -19.60
N PRO A 36 2.25 -9.40 -19.73
CA PRO A 36 3.42 -10.04 -19.15
C PRO A 36 3.37 -9.98 -17.62
N THR A 37 3.96 -10.98 -16.97
CA THR A 37 4.17 -10.94 -15.51
C THR A 37 5.11 -9.79 -15.17
N PRO A 38 4.72 -8.88 -14.26
CA PRO A 38 5.58 -7.76 -13.90
C PRO A 38 6.80 -8.25 -13.12
N THR A 39 7.97 -7.76 -13.52
CA THR A 39 9.24 -7.93 -12.81
C THR A 39 9.72 -6.58 -12.28
N PHE A 40 10.43 -6.63 -11.16
CA PHE A 40 10.91 -5.46 -10.43
C PHE A 40 12.38 -5.64 -10.07
N GLU A 41 13.15 -4.56 -10.14
CA GLU A 41 14.55 -4.52 -9.73
C GLU A 41 14.76 -3.49 -8.61
N PRO A 42 15.59 -3.79 -7.61
CA PRO A 42 15.86 -2.88 -6.50
C PRO A 42 16.74 -1.71 -6.96
N VAL A 43 16.39 -0.51 -6.51
CA VAL A 43 17.11 0.73 -6.87
C VAL A 43 17.72 1.42 -5.65
N TYR A 44 16.96 1.49 -4.55
CA TYR A 44 17.40 2.15 -3.32
C TYR A 44 16.99 1.37 -2.09
N ASP A 45 17.83 1.43 -1.06
CA ASP A 45 17.51 1.09 0.31
C ASP A 45 17.34 2.37 1.12
N ALA A 46 16.42 2.38 2.07
CA ALA A 46 16.24 3.47 3.00
C ALA A 46 16.33 2.97 4.43
N THR A 47 17.02 3.73 5.28
CA THR A 47 16.90 3.63 6.73
C THR A 47 16.14 4.85 7.21
N LEU A 48 15.00 4.61 7.86
CA LEU A 48 14.11 5.63 8.40
C LEU A 48 14.29 5.68 9.91
N LEU A 49 14.41 6.89 10.42
CA LEU A 49 14.32 7.16 11.85
C LEU A 49 12.87 7.58 12.12
N LEU A 50 12.15 6.77 12.88
CA LEU A 50 10.77 7.00 13.25
C LEU A 50 10.70 7.50 14.70
N VAL A 51 9.59 8.13 15.06
CA VAL A 51 9.28 8.44 16.46
C VAL A 51 9.39 7.18 17.34
N PRO A 52 9.84 7.32 18.61
CA PRO A 52 10.01 6.16 19.49
C PRO A 52 8.67 5.51 19.83
N ASN A 53 8.68 4.19 20.05
CA ASN A 53 7.51 3.41 20.46
C ASN A 53 6.35 3.46 19.46
N VAL A 54 6.61 3.36 18.15
CA VAL A 54 5.59 3.44 17.08
C VAL A 54 4.36 2.54 17.29
N ALA A 55 4.49 1.42 18.02
CA ALA A 55 3.38 0.53 18.36
C ALA A 55 2.36 1.17 19.34
N GLN A 56 2.73 2.27 20.01
CA GLN A 56 1.88 3.05 20.91
C GLN A 56 1.26 4.26 20.21
N ASP A 57 1.72 4.63 19.01
CA ASP A 57 1.19 5.73 18.20
C ASP A 57 -0.02 5.29 17.36
N LEU A 58 -0.93 4.58 18.03
CA LEU A 58 -2.14 4.00 17.48
C LEU A 58 -3.37 4.62 18.16
N VAL A 59 -4.33 5.07 17.35
CA VAL A 59 -5.59 5.65 17.83
C VAL A 59 -6.75 4.77 17.40
N ALA A 60 -7.48 4.23 18.38
CA ALA A 60 -8.65 3.40 18.12
C ALA A 60 -9.76 4.15 17.36
N GLY A 61 -10.39 3.45 16.43
CA GLY A 61 -11.47 3.95 15.60
C GLY A 61 -12.41 2.83 15.11
N PRO A 62 -13.48 3.19 14.37
CA PRO A 62 -14.51 2.23 13.97
C PRO A 62 -14.06 1.14 12.99
N PHE A 63 -12.90 1.32 12.35
CA PHE A 63 -12.33 0.37 11.39
C PHE A 63 -11.09 -0.38 11.93
N GLY A 64 -10.76 -0.17 13.20
CA GLY A 64 -9.52 -0.62 13.84
C GLY A 64 -8.68 0.55 14.33
N GLU A 65 -7.36 0.45 14.30
CA GLU A 65 -6.44 1.42 14.89
C GLU A 65 -5.72 2.23 13.82
N ARG A 66 -5.78 3.56 13.91
CA ARG A 66 -5.11 4.50 13.00
C ARG A 66 -3.70 4.78 13.50
N ALA A 67 -2.69 4.58 12.66
CA ALA A 67 -1.32 4.98 12.95
C ALA A 67 -1.12 6.48 12.73
N PHE A 68 -0.29 7.09 13.58
CA PHE A 68 0.22 8.46 13.40
C PHE A 68 1.72 8.49 13.68
N ILE A 69 2.50 7.86 12.80
CA ILE A 69 3.93 7.67 13.01
C ILE A 69 4.70 8.71 12.21
N GLY A 70 5.43 9.57 12.92
CA GLY A 70 6.25 10.63 12.31
C GLY A 70 7.67 10.17 11.93
N PHE A 71 8.27 10.87 10.97
CA PHE A 71 9.67 10.70 10.57
C PHE A 71 10.58 11.70 11.29
N LEU A 72 11.64 11.19 11.92
CA LEU A 72 12.74 11.96 12.50
C LEU A 72 13.87 12.22 11.49
N GLY A 73 13.82 11.59 10.31
CA GLY A 73 14.80 11.69 9.25
C GLY A 73 15.20 10.32 8.71
N GLY A 74 16.39 10.25 8.13
CA GLY A 74 16.96 9.01 7.63
C GLY A 74 17.72 9.18 6.32
N ASN A 75 18.21 8.05 5.80
CA ASN A 75 19.04 8.02 4.60
C ASN A 75 18.40 7.16 3.52
N LEU A 76 18.58 7.59 2.27
CA LEU A 76 18.35 6.79 1.08
C LEU A 76 19.70 6.47 0.44
N THR A 77 20.00 5.19 0.25
CA THR A 77 21.24 4.70 -0.32
C THR A 77 20.99 3.90 -1.58
N ASN A 78 21.94 3.98 -2.52
CA ASN A 78 21.97 3.17 -3.72
C ASN A 78 22.01 1.68 -3.34
N TYR A 79 21.07 0.88 -3.84
CA TYR A 79 21.00 -0.54 -3.48
C TYR A 79 22.26 -1.33 -3.85
N ALA A 80 22.86 -1.03 -5.01
CA ALA A 80 23.99 -1.80 -5.53
C ALA A 80 25.33 -1.42 -4.88
N THR A 81 25.49 -0.15 -4.50
CA THR A 81 26.79 0.40 -4.04
C THR A 81 26.81 0.81 -2.57
N GLY A 82 25.64 0.98 -1.95
CA GLY A 82 25.50 1.53 -0.60
C GLY A 82 25.82 3.04 -0.50
N ALA A 83 26.09 3.71 -1.62
CA ALA A 83 26.36 5.15 -1.64
C ALA A 83 25.13 5.94 -1.17
N LEU A 84 25.35 7.02 -0.41
CA LEU A 84 24.28 7.94 -0.02
C LEU A 84 23.81 8.71 -1.25
N GLU A 85 22.49 8.69 -1.49
CA GLU A 85 21.87 9.32 -2.67
C GLU A 85 20.82 10.36 -2.26
N GLY A 86 20.26 10.24 -1.05
CA GLY A 86 19.31 11.19 -0.54
C GLY A 86 19.16 11.16 0.97
N GLN A 87 18.60 12.24 1.50
CA GLN A 87 18.28 12.43 2.91
C GLN A 87 16.76 12.52 3.06
N ILE A 88 16.20 11.77 4.00
CA ILE A 88 14.79 11.88 4.35
C ILE A 88 14.57 13.16 5.14
N ILE A 89 13.59 13.96 4.74
CA ILE A 89 13.31 15.26 5.38
C ILE A 89 12.67 15.05 6.76
N PRO A 90 13.32 15.50 7.85
CA PRO A 90 12.80 15.33 9.20
C PRO A 90 11.53 16.16 9.41
N GLY A 91 10.58 15.61 10.17
CA GLY A 91 9.35 16.30 10.57
C GLY A 91 8.34 16.51 9.44
N PHE A 92 8.59 15.97 8.24
CA PHE A 92 7.67 16.06 7.12
C PHE A 92 7.04 14.68 6.82
N GLY A 93 5.72 14.67 6.67
CA GLY A 93 4.98 13.47 6.35
C GLY A 93 4.80 12.53 7.55
N GLY A 94 4.58 11.26 7.27
CA GLY A 94 4.30 10.23 8.26
C GLY A 94 3.61 9.02 7.67
N GLU A 95 3.37 8.02 8.50
CA GLU A 95 2.49 6.89 8.25
C GLU A 95 1.13 7.15 8.95
N PHE A 96 0.07 7.08 8.15
CA PHE A 96 -1.31 7.41 8.53
C PHE A 96 -2.27 6.25 8.29
N GLY A 97 -1.76 5.04 8.13
CA GLY A 97 -2.47 3.82 7.78
C GLY A 97 -3.36 3.28 8.89
N VAL A 98 -4.06 2.17 8.61
CA VAL A 98 -4.99 1.55 9.57
C VAL A 98 -4.68 0.08 9.77
N VAL A 99 -4.59 -0.34 11.03
CA VAL A 99 -4.66 -1.76 11.41
C VAL A 99 -6.12 -2.13 11.49
N SER A 100 -6.58 -2.97 10.57
CA SER A 100 -7.99 -3.31 10.43
C SER A 100 -8.46 -4.26 11.52
N SER A 101 -9.56 -3.91 12.20
CA SER A 101 -10.17 -4.78 13.22
C SER A 101 -10.81 -6.05 12.63
N SER A 102 -11.06 -6.07 11.32
CA SER A 102 -11.77 -7.18 10.66
C SER A 102 -10.87 -8.35 10.27
N ASN A 103 -9.59 -8.07 10.00
CA ASN A 103 -8.63 -9.06 9.50
C ASN A 103 -7.22 -8.90 10.07
N GLY A 104 -6.98 -7.92 10.94
CA GLY A 104 -5.68 -7.66 11.55
C GLY A 104 -4.62 -7.09 10.60
N MET A 105 -4.96 -6.88 9.32
CA MET A 105 -4.01 -6.38 8.32
C MET A 105 -3.73 -4.90 8.53
N PHE A 106 -2.48 -4.50 8.34
CA PHE A 106 -2.06 -3.11 8.33
C PHE A 106 -2.09 -2.56 6.90
N TYR A 107 -2.96 -1.59 6.66
CA TYR A 107 -3.07 -0.88 5.39
C TYR A 107 -2.31 0.44 5.48
N THR A 108 -1.13 0.48 4.87
CA THR A 108 -0.20 1.61 4.97
C THR A 108 -0.67 2.80 4.12
N ASP A 109 -0.43 4.00 4.62
CA ASP A 109 -0.61 5.28 3.93
C ASP A 109 0.53 6.22 4.34
N VAL A 110 1.63 6.17 3.59
CA VAL A 110 2.84 6.94 3.90
C VAL A 110 2.97 8.14 2.98
N ALA A 111 3.29 9.29 3.58
CA ALA A 111 3.82 10.45 2.88
C ALA A 111 5.26 10.70 3.33
N LEU A 112 6.20 10.79 2.39
CA LEU A 112 7.62 10.98 2.68
C LEU A 112 8.23 12.00 1.72
N ALA A 113 9.18 12.80 2.19
CA ALA A 113 10.02 13.61 1.32
C ALA A 113 11.49 13.23 1.46
N VAL A 114 12.20 13.27 0.33
CA VAL A 114 13.65 13.03 0.24
C VAL A 114 14.27 14.24 -0.46
N GLN A 115 15.45 14.67 -0.03
CA GLN A 115 16.31 15.57 -0.78
C GLN A 115 17.49 14.79 -1.34
N TRP A 116 17.71 14.88 -2.65
CA TRP A 116 18.81 14.22 -3.33
C TRP A 116 20.14 14.91 -3.01
N THR A 117 21.21 14.14 -2.85
CA THR A 117 22.52 14.68 -2.48
C THR A 117 23.31 15.24 -3.66
N ASP A 118 22.97 14.87 -4.90
CA ASP A 118 23.70 15.24 -6.10
C ASP A 118 23.23 16.56 -6.72
N ASP A 119 21.94 16.90 -6.59
CA ASP A 119 21.35 18.10 -7.19
C ASP A 119 20.48 18.95 -6.24
N ASP A 120 20.45 18.61 -4.95
CA ASP A 120 19.67 19.26 -3.89
C ASP A 120 18.15 19.33 -4.15
N LYS A 121 17.65 18.62 -5.16
CA LYS A 121 16.22 18.59 -5.50
C LYS A 121 15.45 17.71 -4.53
N TYR A 122 14.14 17.94 -4.47
CA TYR A 122 13.25 17.20 -3.60
C TYR A 122 12.45 16.17 -4.38
N ALA A 123 12.30 14.99 -3.80
CA ALA A 123 11.32 14.00 -4.19
C ALA A 123 10.24 13.85 -3.11
N PHE A 124 9.00 13.73 -3.56
CA PHE A 124 7.85 13.42 -2.71
C PHE A 124 7.31 12.04 -3.05
N LEU A 125 7.15 11.19 -2.03
CA LEU A 125 6.68 9.82 -2.17
C LEU A 125 5.32 9.65 -1.49
N ARG A 126 4.40 9.00 -2.20
CA ARG A 126 3.14 8.47 -1.66
C ARG A 126 3.18 6.96 -1.74
N VAL A 127 2.98 6.31 -0.61
CA VAL A 127 3.09 4.85 -0.48
C VAL A 127 1.79 4.32 0.07
N HIS A 128 1.22 3.33 -0.62
CA HIS A 128 0.01 2.65 -0.19
C HIS A 128 0.21 1.15 -0.32
N GLY A 129 -0.12 0.42 0.72
CA GLY A 129 0.17 -1.00 0.76
C GLY A 129 -0.60 -1.75 1.81
N VAL A 130 -0.17 -2.99 1.98
CA VAL A 130 -0.75 -3.92 2.93
C VAL A 130 0.35 -4.76 3.55
N GLY A 131 0.17 -5.06 4.82
CA GLY A 131 1.14 -5.76 5.63
C GLY A 131 0.57 -6.15 6.97
N GLU A 132 1.45 -6.34 7.94
CA GLU A 132 1.12 -6.73 9.29
C GLU A 132 1.84 -5.81 10.28
N LEU A 133 1.15 -5.43 11.34
CA LEU A 133 1.72 -4.69 12.47
C LEU A 133 1.82 -5.64 13.67
N GLY A 134 2.99 -5.73 14.30
CA GLY A 134 3.24 -6.62 15.43
C GLY A 134 4.72 -6.95 15.60
N ASN A 135 5.02 -8.14 16.13
CA ASN A 135 6.40 -8.59 16.41
C ASN A 135 7.31 -8.60 15.17
N SER A 136 6.73 -8.73 13.98
CA SER A 136 7.41 -8.54 12.70
C SER A 136 6.53 -7.58 11.91
N THR A 137 6.82 -6.28 12.02
CA THR A 137 6.08 -5.27 11.27
C THR A 137 6.66 -5.18 9.86
N TYR A 138 5.85 -5.49 8.85
CA TYR A 138 6.26 -5.45 7.45
C TYR A 138 5.09 -5.08 6.55
N ALA A 139 5.38 -4.54 5.37
CA ALA A 139 4.38 -4.28 4.34
C ALA A 139 4.97 -4.35 2.93
N THR A 140 4.14 -4.70 1.96
CA THR A 140 4.43 -4.50 0.54
C THR A 140 3.50 -3.44 0.00
N SER A 141 4.07 -2.44 -0.67
CA SER A 141 3.35 -1.23 -1.03
C SER A 141 3.63 -0.81 -2.46
N TYR A 142 2.63 -0.26 -3.13
CA TYR A 142 2.80 0.54 -4.32
C TYR A 142 3.26 1.95 -3.93
N THR A 143 4.13 2.53 -4.74
CA THR A 143 4.61 3.90 -4.53
C THR A 143 4.49 4.72 -5.80
N ARG A 144 4.20 6.01 -5.61
CA ARG A 144 4.41 7.05 -6.62
C ARG A 144 5.44 8.04 -6.11
N LEU A 145 6.34 8.46 -7.00
CA LEU A 145 7.35 9.48 -6.74
C LEU A 145 7.15 10.68 -7.66
N GLU A 146 7.29 11.89 -7.09
CA GLU A 146 7.27 13.17 -7.82
C GLU A 146 8.58 13.91 -7.52
N THR A 147 9.29 14.39 -8.55
CA THR A 147 10.55 15.14 -8.41
C THR A 147 10.81 15.99 -9.64
N ASP A 148 11.46 17.14 -9.48
CA ASP A 148 11.97 17.98 -10.58
C ASP A 148 13.43 17.65 -10.97
N SER A 149 14.05 16.67 -10.29
CA SER A 149 15.38 16.16 -10.66
C SER A 149 15.37 15.47 -12.01
N THR A 150 16.18 15.94 -12.96
CA THR A 150 16.27 15.37 -14.31
C THR A 150 16.93 13.99 -14.33
N THR A 151 17.78 13.68 -13.36
CA THR A 151 18.48 12.38 -13.25
C THR A 151 17.60 11.28 -12.66
N ARG A 152 16.41 11.62 -12.12
CA ARG A 152 15.49 10.70 -11.45
C ARG A 152 14.17 10.46 -12.18
N GLN A 153 14.01 10.96 -13.40
CA GLN A 153 12.75 10.83 -14.14
C GLN A 153 12.33 9.37 -14.40
N ASN A 154 13.29 8.43 -14.47
CA ASN A 154 12.98 7.00 -14.52
C ASN A 154 12.11 6.54 -13.33
N LEU A 155 12.24 7.14 -12.14
CA LEU A 155 11.40 6.80 -10.98
C LEU A 155 9.99 7.39 -11.09
N VAL A 156 9.84 8.52 -11.78
CA VAL A 156 8.54 9.19 -11.99
C VAL A 156 7.72 8.46 -13.05
N GLU A 157 8.39 7.97 -14.09
CA GLU A 157 7.75 7.41 -15.30
C GLU A 157 7.43 5.92 -15.21
N ASN A 158 7.85 5.24 -14.13
CA ASN A 158 7.68 3.80 -13.96
C ASN A 158 6.83 3.44 -12.73
N VAL A 159 6.33 2.21 -12.74
CA VAL A 159 5.65 1.63 -11.57
C VAL A 159 6.71 1.31 -10.52
N LEU A 160 6.46 1.76 -9.30
CA LEU A 160 7.34 1.51 -8.16
C LEU A 160 6.66 0.59 -7.14
N LEU A 161 7.48 -0.25 -6.53
CA LEU A 161 7.11 -1.08 -5.39
C LEU A 161 8.04 -0.75 -4.23
N VAL A 162 7.53 -0.79 -3.01
CA VAL A 162 8.32 -0.68 -1.79
C VAL A 162 8.04 -1.89 -0.89
N SER A 163 9.11 -2.50 -0.40
CA SER A 163 9.04 -3.44 0.72
C SER A 163 9.48 -2.74 1.99
N ILE A 164 8.71 -2.90 3.07
CA ILE A 164 8.89 -2.21 4.34
C ILE A 164 9.09 -3.24 5.44
N VAL A 165 10.02 -2.98 6.35
CA VAL A 165 10.15 -3.65 7.64
C VAL A 165 10.43 -2.61 8.72
N VAL A 166 9.82 -2.75 9.89
CA VAL A 166 10.10 -1.89 11.06
C VAL A 166 10.55 -2.77 12.22
N ASP A 167 11.70 -2.43 12.81
CA ASP A 167 12.22 -3.13 13.99
C ASP A 167 11.60 -2.54 15.26
N THR A 168 10.49 -3.12 15.72
CA THR A 168 9.81 -2.69 16.94
C THR A 168 10.44 -3.24 18.23
N ASN A 169 11.42 -4.16 18.13
CA ASN A 169 11.93 -4.91 19.29
C ASN A 169 13.34 -4.48 19.73
N ASN A 170 14.18 -4.04 18.79
CA ASN A 170 15.57 -3.64 19.08
C ASN A 170 15.81 -2.14 18.85
N SER A 171 14.75 -1.35 18.85
CA SER A 171 14.84 0.08 18.65
C SER A 171 15.52 0.79 19.83
N PRO A 172 16.44 1.74 19.58
CA PRO A 172 16.96 2.63 20.61
C PRO A 172 15.83 3.34 21.37
N SER A 173 16.08 3.80 22.60
CA SER A 173 15.03 4.44 23.40
C SER A 173 14.52 5.77 22.82
N ASN A 174 15.26 6.38 21.89
CA ASN A 174 14.97 7.69 21.30
C ASN A 174 14.37 7.62 19.89
N GLU A 175 14.37 6.47 19.22
CA GLU A 175 13.89 6.34 17.85
C GLU A 175 13.52 4.90 17.52
N THR A 176 12.60 4.72 16.58
CA THR A 176 12.34 3.40 16.00
C THR A 176 12.93 3.29 14.61
N LEU A 177 13.58 2.17 14.29
CA LEU A 177 14.21 1.97 12.99
C LEU A 177 13.25 1.32 11.99
N GLY A 178 13.05 1.99 10.85
CA GLY A 178 12.36 1.46 9.69
C GLY A 178 13.33 1.23 8.52
N TYR A 179 13.04 0.23 7.70
CA TYR A 179 13.83 -0.12 6.53
C TYR A 179 12.92 -0.27 5.32
N PHE A 180 13.14 0.53 4.29
CA PHE A 180 12.40 0.44 3.04
C PHE A 180 13.35 0.00 1.92
N ARG A 181 12.88 -0.84 1.01
CA ARG A 181 13.56 -1.09 -0.27
C ARG A 181 12.64 -0.67 -1.40
N LEU A 182 13.12 0.24 -2.23
CA LEU A 182 12.43 0.74 -3.40
C LEU A 182 12.83 -0.09 -4.62
N PHE A 183 11.84 -0.48 -5.40
CA PHE A 183 12.00 -1.21 -6.65
C PHE A 183 11.34 -0.46 -7.80
N VAL A 184 11.92 -0.57 -8.98
CA VAL A 184 11.35 -0.08 -10.24
C VAL A 184 10.93 -1.26 -11.12
N MET A 185 9.78 -1.15 -11.78
CA MET A 185 9.33 -2.14 -12.74
C MET A 185 10.25 -2.14 -13.97
N ASN A 186 10.74 -3.31 -14.38
CA ASN A 186 11.66 -3.47 -15.52
C ASN A 186 11.14 -4.44 -16.60
N SER A 187 9.84 -4.75 -16.56
CA SER A 187 9.16 -5.63 -17.52
C SER A 187 8.49 -4.84 -18.64
N THR A 188 8.18 -5.53 -19.73
CA THR A 188 7.41 -4.95 -20.85
C THR A 188 6.01 -4.53 -20.40
N LYS A 189 5.52 -3.43 -20.97
CA LYS A 189 4.15 -2.96 -20.70
C LYS A 189 3.12 -3.90 -21.35
N PRO A 190 1.93 -4.06 -20.76
CA PRO A 190 0.82 -4.73 -21.43
C PRO A 190 0.52 -4.09 -22.79
N SER A 191 0.20 -4.90 -23.78
CA SER A 191 -0.02 -4.44 -25.15
C SER A 191 -1.13 -5.23 -25.86
N ILE A 192 -1.71 -4.59 -26.87
CA ILE A 192 -2.59 -5.21 -27.86
C ILE A 192 -1.86 -5.13 -29.18
N SER A 193 -1.55 -6.28 -29.78
CA SER A 193 -0.94 -6.30 -31.12
C SER A 193 -2.01 -5.93 -32.15
N PRO A 194 -1.74 -4.98 -33.07
CA PRO A 194 -2.69 -4.60 -34.10
C PRO A 194 -2.97 -5.74 -35.11
#